data_AF-A0AB34T9D2-F1
#
_entry.id   AF-A0AB34T9D2-F1
#
_cell.length_a   1.000
_cell.length_b   1.000
_cell.length_c   1.000
_cell.angle_alpha   90.00
_cell.angle_beta   90.00
_cell.angle_gamma   90.00
#
_symmetry.space_group_name_H-M   'P 1'
#
loop_
_entity.id
_entity.type
_entity.pdbx_description
1 polymer ?
#
loop_
_entity_poly.entity_id
_entity_poly.type
_entity_poly.pdbx_seq_one_letter_code
_entity_poly.pdbx_strand_id
1 'polypeptide(L)'
;MDDRTQWLVEHGYLSFHDGDPCLNADAFALAGNVSPERFRQGTHSDPDGGMHMDAGLQRDLKRGAQELMARYDSADMVEILYGEAMRYEMERNQS
;
A
#
# COMPACT_ATOMS: atom_id res chain seq x y z
N MET A 1 11.75 -16.65 -3.50
CA MET A 1 10.97 -15.59 -2.83
C MET A 1 11.71 -15.28 -1.55
N ASP A 2 12.06 -14.03 -1.30
CA ASP A 2 12.71 -13.63 -0.05
C ASP A 2 11.71 -13.58 1.11
N ASP A 3 12.21 -13.55 2.34
CA ASP A 3 11.41 -13.61 3.57
C ASP A 3 10.37 -12.48 3.66
N ARG A 4 10.66 -11.28 3.13
CA ARG A 4 9.74 -10.14 3.19
C ARG A 4 8.59 -10.32 2.22
N THR A 5 8.90 -10.73 0.99
CA THR A 5 7.87 -11.05 0.00
C THR A 5 6.96 -12.17 0.50
N GLN A 6 7.52 -13.23 1.09
CA GLN A 6 6.72 -14.32 1.66
C GLN A 6 5.81 -13.81 2.79
N TRP A 7 6.34 -13.01 3.71
CA TRP A 7 5.56 -12.42 4.81
C TRP A 7 4.39 -11.56 4.30
N LEU A 8 4.64 -10.71 3.30
CA LEU A 8 3.60 -9.86 2.70
C LEU A 8 2.48 -10.69 2.04
N VAL A 9 2.81 -11.85 1.47
CA VAL A 9 1.83 -12.78 0.91
C VAL A 9 1.03 -13.45 2.02
N GLU A 10 1.70 -13.97 3.05
CA GLU A 10 1.05 -14.66 4.17
C GLU A 10 0.09 -13.74 4.95
N HIS A 11 0.44 -12.45 5.04
CA HIS A 11 -0.38 -11.41 5.69
C HIS A 11 -1.39 -10.74 4.75
N GLY A 12 -1.43 -11.14 3.47
CA GLY A 12 -2.45 -10.74 2.51
C GLY A 12 -2.25 -9.36 1.87
N TYR A 13 -1.11 -8.69 2.07
CA TYR A 13 -0.80 -7.40 1.43
C TYR A 13 -0.38 -7.55 -0.04
N LEU A 14 0.24 -8.68 -0.39
CA LEU A 14 0.70 -9.00 -1.73
C LEU A 14 0.07 -10.32 -2.20
N SER A 15 -0.45 -10.35 -3.42
CA SER A 15 -0.84 -11.58 -4.10
C SER A 15 -0.19 -11.63 -5.48
N PHE A 16 -0.27 -12.78 -6.14
CA PHE A 16 0.18 -12.94 -7.52
C PHE A 16 -0.97 -13.46 -8.36
N HIS A 17 -1.32 -12.75 -9.42
CA HIS A 17 -2.32 -13.16 -10.41
C HIS A 17 -1.63 -13.29 -11.77
N ASP A 18 -1.68 -14.49 -12.36
CA ASP A 18 -0.96 -14.81 -13.60
C ASP A 18 0.55 -14.48 -13.60
N GLY A 19 1.17 -14.49 -12.41
CA GLY A 19 2.58 -14.17 -12.20
C GLY A 19 2.87 -12.70 -11.91
N ASP A 20 1.87 -11.82 -12.05
CA ASP A 20 2.01 -10.39 -11.77
C ASP A 20 1.69 -10.07 -10.29
N PRO A 21 2.54 -9.27 -9.62
CA PRO A 21 2.31 -8.86 -8.25
C PRO A 21 1.11 -7.91 -8.19
N CYS A 22 0.18 -8.21 -7.28
CA CYS A 22 -1.03 -7.46 -7.06
C CYS A 22 -1.09 -7.03 -5.59
N LEU A 23 -1.37 -5.75 -5.36
CA LEU A 23 -1.58 -5.21 -4.02
C LEU A 23 -3.06 -5.15 -3.71
N ASN A 24 -3.41 -5.48 -2.46
CA ASN A 24 -4.74 -5.12 -1.96
C ASN A 24 -4.83 -3.60 -1.69
N ALA A 25 -6.03 -3.10 -1.44
CA ALA A 25 -6.25 -1.65 -1.22
C ALA A 25 -5.47 -1.08 -0.02
N ASP A 26 -5.36 -1.84 1.08
CA ASP A 26 -4.65 -1.41 2.28
C ASP A 26 -3.13 -1.35 2.01
N ALA A 27 -2.59 -2.34 1.31
CA ALA A 27 -1.20 -2.38 0.88
C ALA A 27 -0.85 -1.22 -0.05
N PHE A 28 -1.74 -0.91 -1.00
CA PHE A 28 -1.56 0.22 -1.90
C PHE A 28 -1.58 1.56 -1.13
N ALA A 29 -2.47 1.71 -0.15
CA ALA A 29 -2.51 2.89 0.71
C ALA A 29 -1.23 3.05 1.54
N LEU A 30 -0.75 1.96 2.17
CA LEU A 30 0.47 1.95 2.98
C LEU A 30 1.71 2.26 2.15
N ALA A 31 1.84 1.71 0.95
CA ALA A 31 2.95 2.02 0.02
C ALA A 31 2.98 3.51 -0.39
N GLY A 32 1.85 4.21 -0.28
CA GLY A 32 1.73 5.64 -0.51
C GLY A 32 1.73 6.48 0.77
N ASN A 33 2.05 5.93 1.95
CA ASN A 33 1.98 6.60 3.26
C ASN A 33 0.60 7.24 3.55
N VAL A 34 -0.47 6.59 3.09
CA VAL A 34 -1.85 7.05 3.27
C VAL A 34 -2.59 6.02 4.11
N SER A 35 -3.44 6.48 5.04
CA SER A 35 -4.26 5.56 5.83
C SER A 35 -5.26 4.82 4.92
N PRO A 36 -5.57 3.54 5.18
CA PRO A 36 -6.58 2.81 4.42
C PRO A 36 -7.94 3.53 4.36
N GLU A 37 -8.32 4.24 5.43
CA GLU A 37 -9.54 5.04 5.45
C GLU A 37 -9.50 6.20 4.44
N ARG A 38 -8.42 6.99 4.42
CA ARG A 38 -8.26 8.09 3.46
C ARG A 38 -8.22 7.58 2.02
N PHE A 39 -7.60 6.43 1.78
CA PHE A 39 -7.60 5.78 0.48
C PHE A 39 -9.01 5.41 0.02
N ARG A 40 -9.83 4.80 0.89
CA ARG A 40 -11.23 4.47 0.58
C ARG A 40 -12.09 5.71 0.36
N GLN A 41 -11.86 6.78 1.12
CA GLN A 41 -12.59 8.05 0.94
C GLN A 41 -12.29 8.72 -0.41
N GLY A 42 -11.07 8.56 -0.92
CA GLY A 42 -10.64 9.18 -2.18
C GLY A 42 -10.70 8.29 -3.41
N THR A 43 -11.20 7.06 -3.27
CA THR A 43 -11.38 6.11 -4.39
C THR A 43 -12.86 5.99 -4.72
N HIS A 44 -13.19 6.09 -6.00
CA HIS A 44 -14.56 6.05 -6.49
C HIS A 44 -14.69 5.03 -7.61
N SER A 45 -15.84 4.35 -7.64
CA SER A 45 -16.21 3.45 -8.73
C SER A 45 -16.94 4.23 -9.83
N ASP A 46 -16.49 4.03 -11.06
CA ASP A 46 -17.16 4.53 -12.24
C ASP A 46 -18.35 3.62 -12.60
N PRO A 47 -19.39 4.16 -13.27
CA PRO A 47 -20.53 3.38 -13.73
C PRO A 47 -20.15 2.21 -14.65
N ASP A 48 -19.04 2.34 -15.37
CA ASP A 48 -18.52 1.34 -16.31
C ASP A 48 -17.61 0.29 -15.65
N GLY A 49 -17.56 0.26 -14.31
CA GLY A 49 -16.75 -0.69 -13.53
C GLY A 49 -15.28 -0.29 -13.38
N GLY A 50 -14.90 0.90 -13.86
CA GLY A 50 -13.60 1.52 -13.58
C GLY A 50 -13.49 1.97 -12.11
N MET A 51 -12.25 2.21 -11.66
CA MET A 51 -12.00 2.93 -10.42
C MET A 51 -11.12 4.14 -10.71
N HIS A 52 -11.43 5.26 -10.09
CA HIS A 52 -10.59 6.46 -10.14
C HIS A 52 -10.32 7.01 -8.75
N MET A 53 -9.17 7.66 -8.61
CA MET A 53 -8.74 8.34 -7.39
C MET A 53 -8.94 9.85 -7.55
N ASP A 54 -9.44 10.50 -6.51
CA ASP A 54 -9.53 11.95 -6.47
C ASP A 54 -8.13 12.60 -6.60
N ALA A 55 -8.07 13.82 -7.14
CA ALA A 55 -6.79 14.50 -7.40
C ALA A 55 -5.99 14.79 -6.11
N GLY A 56 -6.67 14.96 -4.98
CA GLY A 56 -6.04 15.08 -3.67
C GLY A 56 -5.39 13.77 -3.23
N LEU A 57 -6.09 12.64 -3.39
CA LEU A 57 -5.57 11.32 -3.05
C LEU A 57 -4.34 10.97 -3.90
N GLN A 58 -4.39 11.24 -5.22
CA GLN A 58 -3.22 11.03 -6.09
C GLN A 58 -2.00 11.84 -5.63
N ARG A 59 -2.21 13.09 -5.18
CA ARG A 59 -1.14 13.94 -4.66
C ARG A 59 -0.60 13.43 -3.33
N ASP A 60 -1.48 13.02 -2.43
CA ASP A 60 -1.11 12.46 -1.13
C ASP A 60 -0.30 11.19 -1.29
N LEU A 61 -0.74 10.25 -2.13
CA LEU A 61 -0.01 9.01 -2.44
C LEU A 61 1.37 9.29 -3.02
N LYS A 62 1.47 10.22 -3.99
CA LYS A 62 2.76 10.57 -4.60
C LYS A 62 3.72 11.16 -3.58
N ARG A 63 3.25 12.11 -2.77
CA ARG A 63 4.05 12.75 -1.72
C ARG A 63 4.47 11.72 -0.67
N GLY A 64 3.53 10.90 -0.22
CA GLY A 64 3.79 9.89 0.80
C GLY A 64 4.77 8.80 0.33
N ALA A 65 4.67 8.35 -0.92
CA ALA A 65 5.66 7.44 -1.50
C ALA A 65 7.06 8.07 -1.51
N GLN A 66 7.20 9.36 -1.81
CA GLN A 66 8.49 10.06 -1.74
C GLN A 66 9.03 10.16 -0.31
N GLU A 67 8.17 10.45 0.66
CA GLU A 67 8.52 10.46 2.08
C GLU A 67 8.99 9.08 2.56
N LEU A 68 8.35 8.00 2.10
CA LEU A 68 8.74 6.63 2.44
C LEU A 68 10.07 6.24 1.81
N MET A 69 10.28 6.53 0.52
CA MET A 69 11.57 6.25 -0.12
C MET A 69 12.72 6.95 0.61
N ALA A 70 12.51 8.18 1.08
CA ALA A 70 13.48 8.90 1.91
C ALA A 70 13.64 8.30 3.31
N ARG A 71 12.55 7.82 3.94
CA ARG A 71 12.57 7.21 5.29
C ARG A 71 13.34 5.88 5.31
N TYR A 72 13.16 5.05 4.28
CA TYR A 72 13.78 3.73 4.17
C TYR A 72 15.13 3.75 3.44
N ASP A 73 15.54 4.90 2.88
CA ASP A 73 16.69 5.01 1.99
C ASP A 73 16.68 3.95 0.86
N SER A 74 15.48 3.69 0.33
CA SER A 74 15.22 2.61 -0.61
C SER A 74 14.13 3.01 -1.58
N ALA A 75 14.22 2.51 -2.81
CA ALA A 75 13.16 2.59 -3.82
C ALA A 75 12.47 1.22 -4.04
N ASP A 76 12.87 0.19 -3.28
CA ASP A 76 12.26 -1.13 -3.35
C ASP A 76 10.90 -1.11 -2.63
N MET A 77 9.82 -1.26 -3.40
CA MET A 77 8.46 -1.27 -2.88
C MET A 77 8.23 -2.41 -1.89
N VAL A 78 8.87 -3.57 -2.07
CA VAL A 78 8.70 -4.72 -1.15
C VAL A 78 9.29 -4.37 0.22
N GLU A 79 10.46 -3.75 0.25
CA GLU A 79 11.11 -3.32 1.49
C GLU A 79 10.27 -2.26 2.22
N ILE A 80 9.82 -1.23 1.49
CA ILE A 80 8.99 -0.15 2.04
C ILE A 80 7.66 -0.70 2.57
N LEU A 81 6.96 -1.50 1.76
CA LEU A 81 5.65 -2.04 2.11
C LEU A 81 5.76 -2.99 3.30
N TYR A 82 6.79 -3.84 3.36
CA TYR A 82 7.04 -4.70 4.51
C TYR A 82 7.20 -3.89 5.80
N GLY A 83 7.99 -2.81 5.76
CA GLY A 83 8.19 -1.93 6.91
C GLY A 83 6.90 -1.25 7.38
N GLU A 84 6.14 -0.66 6.46
CA GLU A 84 4.89 0.03 6.80
C GLU A 84 3.76 -0.93 7.21
N ALA A 85 3.67 -2.12 6.61
CA ALA A 85 2.71 -3.14 6.99
C ALA A 85 2.95 -3.68 8.40
N MET A 86 4.21 -3.97 8.77
CA MET A 86 4.54 -4.37 10.14
C MET A 86 4.14 -3.29 11.16
N ARG A 87 4.43 -2.02 10.88
CA ARG A 87 4.06 -0.90 11.75
C ARG A 87 2.55 -0.80 11.93
N TYR A 88 1.80 -0.88 10.83
CA TYR A 88 0.34 -0.84 10.83
C TYR A 88 -0.29 -1.97 11.65
N GLU A 89 0.21 -3.20 11.53
CA GLU A 89 -0.27 -4.33 12.35
C GLU A 89 0.06 -4.17 13.83
N MET A 90 1.26 -3.68 14.15
CA MET A 90 1.65 -3.40 15.54
C MET A 90 0.74 -2.34 16.18
N GLU A 91 0.35 -1.31 15.44
CA GLU A 91 -0.55 -0.24 15.90
C GLU A 91 -2.00 -0.75 16.06
N ARG A 92 -2.48 -1.59 15.13
CA ARG A 92 -3.81 -2.21 15.23
C ARG A 92 -3.95 -3.18 16.39
N ASN A 93 -2.91 -3.95 16.71
CA ASN A 93 -2.96 -4.94 17.78
C ASN A 93 -2.85 -4.31 19.19
N GLN A 94 -2.61 -2.99 19.27
CA GLN A 94 -2.55 -2.22 20.52
C GLN A 94 -3.81 -1.36 20.77
N SER A 95 -4.76 -1.36 19.82
CA SER A 95 -6.03 -0.61 19.88
C SER A 95 -7.19 -1.53 20.22
#